data_AF-A0A2T5IDZ1-F1
#
_entry.id   AF-A0A2T5IDZ1-F1
#
_cell.length_a   1.000
_cell.length_b   1.000
_cell.length_c   1.000
_cell.angle_alpha   90.00
_cell.angle_beta   90.00
_cell.angle_gamma   90.00
#
_symmetry.space_group_name_H-M   'P 1'
#
loop_
_entity.id
_entity.type
_entity.pdbx_description
1 polymer ?
#
loop_
_entity_poly.entity_id
_entity_poly.type
_entity_poly.pdbx_seq_one_letter_code
_entity_poly.pdbx_strand_id
1 'polypeptide(L)'
;MHLPLLTSSVNRLVISAIFFLAFTSPAVLAQAPQPAQAPQPIEATMKNMVSAILTNSLADFVSPGDEAFQAGMTKEMLSSINQSLASRLKQGYTTTFLTTLHQQGFDVYLWKLVFKDGNDDVLIFMALKDQKVGGFWLR
;
A
#
# COMPACT_ATOMS: atom_id res chain seq x y z
N MET A 1 -66.52 -52.96 -17.48
CA MET A 1 -65.51 -53.48 -18.42
C MET A 1 -64.44 -52.42 -18.61
N HIS A 2 -63.18 -52.86 -18.77
CA HIS A 2 -61.95 -52.09 -19.04
C HIS A 2 -61.28 -51.32 -17.88
N LEU A 3 -60.22 -51.93 -17.33
CA LEU A 3 -58.88 -51.31 -17.19
C LEU A 3 -58.07 -51.69 -18.47
N PRO A 4 -56.94 -51.04 -18.88
CA PRO A 4 -55.84 -50.61 -18.00
C PRO A 4 -55.00 -49.36 -18.39
N LEU A 5 -54.12 -48.98 -17.43
CA LEU A 5 -52.71 -48.52 -17.50
C LEU A 5 -52.27 -47.33 -18.39
N LEU A 6 -51.53 -46.39 -17.77
CA LEU A 6 -50.10 -46.05 -18.03
C LEU A 6 -49.69 -44.83 -17.16
N THR A 7 -49.05 -45.04 -16.01
CA THR A 7 -47.61 -44.76 -15.72
C THR A 7 -47.13 -43.31 -15.92
N SER A 8 -46.72 -42.61 -14.85
CA SER A 8 -45.28 -42.39 -14.56
C SER A 8 -45.02 -41.39 -13.42
N SER A 9 -44.01 -41.76 -12.62
CA SER A 9 -43.17 -40.95 -11.71
C SER A 9 -43.81 -40.08 -10.62
N VAL A 10 -44.05 -40.70 -9.46
CA VAL A 10 -43.31 -40.50 -8.19
C VAL A 10 -42.31 -39.31 -8.26
N ASN A 11 -42.37 -38.29 -7.40
CA ASN A 11 -41.94 -38.45 -6.01
C ASN A 11 -42.44 -37.33 -5.09
N ARG A 12 -42.95 -37.74 -3.94
CA ARG A 12 -43.29 -36.89 -2.79
C ARG A 12 -41.99 -36.39 -2.17
N LEU A 13 -41.91 -35.13 -1.79
CA LEU A 13 -41.04 -34.77 -0.66
C LEU A 13 -41.74 -33.80 0.29
N VAL A 14 -41.78 -34.28 1.53
CA VAL A 14 -42.40 -33.76 2.74
C VAL A 14 -41.84 -32.38 3.10
N ILE A 15 -42.73 -31.43 3.36
CA ILE A 15 -42.39 -30.13 3.95
C ILE A 15 -42.08 -30.37 5.44
N SER A 16 -40.79 -30.48 5.77
CA SER A 16 -40.32 -30.40 7.16
C SER A 16 -39.92 -28.96 7.46
N ALA A 17 -40.80 -28.23 8.15
CA ALA A 17 -40.50 -26.92 8.69
C ALA A 17 -39.54 -27.08 9.89
N ILE A 18 -38.25 -26.80 9.69
CA ILE A 18 -37.29 -26.68 10.78
C ILE A 18 -37.27 -25.22 11.22
N PHE A 19 -37.88 -24.94 12.38
CA PHE A 19 -37.70 -23.69 13.10
C PHE A 19 -36.29 -23.67 13.70
N PHE A 20 -35.33 -23.09 12.97
CA PHE A 20 -34.04 -22.72 13.55
C PHE A 20 -34.21 -21.41 14.33
N LEU A 21 -34.17 -21.51 15.66
CA LEU A 21 -33.96 -20.39 16.58
C LEU A 21 -32.61 -19.73 16.25
N ALA A 22 -32.66 -18.61 15.54
CA ALA A 22 -31.50 -17.78 15.27
C ALA A 22 -31.08 -17.09 16.58
N PHE A 23 -30.10 -17.65 17.27
CA PHE A 23 -29.32 -16.92 18.28
C PHE A 23 -28.44 -15.89 17.55
N THR A 24 -28.99 -14.71 17.29
CA THR A 24 -28.21 -13.56 16.79
C THR A 24 -27.50 -12.92 17.97
N SER A 25 -26.35 -13.47 18.37
CA SER A 25 -25.44 -12.79 19.28
C SER A 25 -24.98 -11.48 18.61
N PRO A 26 -25.21 -10.29 19.19
CA PRO A 26 -24.65 -9.05 18.66
C PRO A 26 -23.18 -8.98 19.09
N ALA A 27 -22.33 -9.82 18.46
CA ALA A 27 -20.90 -9.61 18.52
C ALA A 27 -20.59 -8.42 17.60
N VAL A 28 -20.71 -7.21 18.14
CA VAL A 28 -20.08 -6.02 17.54
C VAL A 28 -18.58 -6.26 17.62
N LEU A 29 -18.02 -6.84 16.56
CA LEU A 29 -16.58 -6.96 16.41
C LEU A 29 -16.04 -5.53 16.39
N ALA A 30 -15.34 -5.13 17.44
CA ALA A 30 -14.55 -3.91 17.45
C ALA A 30 -13.56 -4.03 16.29
N GLN A 31 -13.85 -3.38 15.16
CA GLN A 31 -12.93 -3.25 14.06
C GLN A 31 -11.80 -2.36 14.56
N ALA A 32 -10.66 -2.98 14.91
CA ALA A 32 -9.43 -2.23 15.10
C ALA A 32 -9.18 -1.40 13.83
N PRO A 33 -8.82 -0.11 13.94
CA PRO A 33 -8.51 0.70 12.77
C PRO A 33 -7.49 -0.03 11.91
N GLN A 34 -7.86 -0.35 10.66
CA GLN A 34 -6.89 -0.87 9.71
C GLN A 34 -5.83 0.21 9.47
N PRO A 35 -4.54 -0.13 9.46
CA PRO A 35 -3.49 0.82 9.13
C PRO A 35 -3.80 1.47 7.78
N ALA A 36 -3.69 2.79 7.71
CA ALA A 36 -3.82 3.48 6.44
C ALA A 36 -2.78 2.91 5.45
N GLN A 37 -3.18 2.74 4.20
CA GLN A 37 -2.29 2.28 3.13
C GLN A 37 -2.23 3.34 2.03
N ALA A 38 -1.03 3.56 1.49
CA ALA A 38 -0.90 4.35 0.28
C ALA A 38 -1.50 3.58 -0.91
N PRO A 39 -1.97 4.27 -1.96
CA PRO A 39 -2.29 3.61 -3.22
C PRO A 39 -1.07 2.82 -3.73
N GLN A 40 -1.29 1.58 -4.18
CA GLN A 40 -0.19 0.67 -4.56
C GLN A 40 0.81 1.25 -5.58
N PRO A 41 0.39 1.98 -6.64
CA PRO A 41 1.34 2.61 -7.55
C PRO A 41 2.24 3.65 -6.88
N ILE A 42 1.70 4.38 -5.89
CA ILE A 42 2.42 5.43 -5.17
C ILE A 42 3.44 4.81 -4.21
N GLU A 43 3.05 3.74 -3.51
CA GLU A 43 3.96 2.97 -2.67
C GLU A 43 5.10 2.34 -3.48
N ALA A 44 4.80 1.82 -4.68
CA ALA A 44 5.79 1.28 -5.59
C ALA A 44 6.81 2.36 -6.03
N THR A 45 6.34 3.55 -6.39
CA THR A 45 7.23 4.68 -6.72
C THR A 45 8.16 5.03 -5.55
N MET A 46 7.61 5.15 -4.33
CA MET A 46 8.43 5.41 -3.13
C MET A 46 9.49 4.34 -2.93
N LYS A 47 9.11 3.06 -3.01
CA LYS A 47 10.04 1.92 -2.85
C LYS A 47 11.13 1.93 -3.91
N ASN A 48 10.79 2.24 -5.16
CA ASN A 48 11.75 2.35 -6.26
C ASN A 48 12.75 3.49 -6.01
N MET A 49 12.30 4.65 -5.52
CA MET A 49 13.19 5.76 -5.17
C MET A 49 14.12 5.43 -3.99
N VAL A 50 13.63 4.72 -2.96
CA VAL A 50 14.49 4.22 -1.86
C VAL A 50 15.51 3.20 -2.39
N SER A 51 15.10 2.32 -3.31
CA SER A 51 16.02 1.39 -3.97
C SER A 51 17.07 2.12 -4.80
N ALA A 52 16.69 3.20 -5.50
CA ALA A 52 17.63 4.02 -6.26
C ALA A 52 18.62 4.76 -5.35
N ILE A 53 18.21 5.19 -4.15
CA ILE A 53 19.12 5.66 -3.11
C ILE A 53 20.11 4.54 -2.76
N LEU A 54 19.63 3.33 -2.49
CA LEU A 54 20.48 2.18 -2.11
C LEU A 54 21.53 1.84 -3.17
N THR A 55 21.14 1.82 -4.44
CA THR A 55 22.03 1.54 -5.58
C THR A 55 22.80 2.77 -6.05
N ASN A 56 22.54 3.93 -5.45
CA ASN A 56 23.06 5.23 -5.89
C ASN A 56 22.81 5.48 -7.40
N SER A 57 21.62 5.15 -7.90
CA SER A 57 21.26 5.34 -9.31
C SER A 57 20.50 6.65 -9.51
N LEU A 58 21.17 7.67 -10.04
CA LEU A 58 20.52 8.96 -10.31
C LEU A 58 19.42 8.80 -11.35
N ALA A 59 19.67 8.02 -12.41
CA ALA A 59 18.70 7.80 -13.48
C ALA A 59 17.40 7.19 -12.95
N ASP A 60 17.49 6.15 -12.12
CA ASP A 60 16.29 5.52 -11.55
C ASP A 60 15.60 6.44 -10.55
N PHE A 61 16.38 7.17 -9.75
CA PHE A 61 15.86 8.08 -8.73
C PHE A 61 15.03 9.21 -9.35
N VAL A 62 15.47 9.79 -10.47
CA VAL A 62 14.77 10.92 -11.10
C VAL A 62 13.69 10.51 -12.10
N SER A 63 13.70 9.26 -12.57
CA SER A 63 12.74 8.76 -13.57
C SER A 63 11.25 8.98 -13.27
N PRO A 64 10.75 8.90 -12.01
CA PRO A 64 9.34 9.19 -11.73
C PRO A 64 9.02 10.68 -11.64
N GLY A 65 10.04 11.54 -11.69
CA GLY A 65 9.92 12.98 -11.48
C GLY A 65 9.37 13.76 -12.67
N ASP A 66 8.92 14.98 -12.39
CA ASP A 66 8.70 16.00 -13.42
C ASP A 66 10.03 16.56 -13.94
N GLU A 67 9.97 17.44 -14.94
CA GLU A 67 11.16 18.04 -15.56
C GLU A 67 12.01 18.83 -14.56
N ALA A 68 11.36 19.53 -13.63
CA ALA A 68 12.06 20.34 -12.63
C ALA A 68 12.78 19.46 -11.60
N PHE A 69 12.16 18.39 -11.14
CA PHE A 69 12.78 17.40 -10.26
C PHE A 69 13.97 16.71 -10.94
N GLN A 70 13.80 16.30 -12.20
CA GLN A 70 14.86 15.67 -12.99
C GLN A 70 16.06 16.61 -13.20
N ALA A 71 15.80 17.88 -13.50
CA ALA A 71 16.86 18.88 -13.68
C ALA A 71 17.50 19.34 -12.37
N GLY A 72 16.75 19.35 -11.27
CA GLY A 72 17.20 19.85 -9.97
C GLY A 72 18.00 18.83 -9.15
N MET A 73 17.85 17.53 -9.42
CA MET A 73 18.56 16.47 -8.70
C MET A 73 19.91 16.15 -9.34
N THR A 74 20.97 16.26 -8.54
CA THR A 74 22.34 15.93 -8.99
C THR A 74 22.84 14.62 -8.41
N LYS A 75 23.92 14.10 -9.02
CA LYS A 75 24.59 12.88 -8.57
C LYS A 75 25.21 13.05 -7.18
N GLU A 76 25.74 14.24 -6.89
CA GLU A 76 26.36 14.59 -5.62
C GLU A 76 25.32 14.60 -4.49
N MET A 77 24.15 15.21 -4.73
CA MET A 77 23.03 15.21 -3.79
C MET A 77 22.59 13.77 -3.47
N LEU A 78 22.35 12.95 -4.49
CA LEU A 78 21.97 11.55 -4.27
C LEU A 78 23.07 10.75 -3.55
N SER A 79 24.34 10.98 -3.91
CA SER A 79 25.46 10.29 -3.29
C SER A 79 25.61 10.64 -1.81
N SER A 80 25.32 11.88 -1.41
CA SER A 80 25.28 12.29 0.00
C SER A 80 24.18 11.56 0.78
N ILE A 81 22.99 11.44 0.20
CA ILE A 81 21.88 10.67 0.79
C ILE A 81 22.26 9.17 0.90
N ASN A 82 22.83 8.61 -0.17
CA ASN A 82 23.31 7.22 -0.18
C ASN A 82 24.34 6.99 0.93
N GLN A 83 25.36 7.85 1.06
CA GLN A 83 26.38 7.71 2.10
C GLN A 83 25.79 7.72 3.52
N SER A 84 24.75 8.53 3.73
CA SER A 84 24.10 8.67 5.03
C SER A 84 23.26 7.44 5.40
N LEU A 85 22.65 6.76 4.41
CA LEU A 85 21.60 5.77 4.68
C LEU A 85 21.88 4.35 4.16
N ALA A 86 22.75 4.18 3.17
CA ALA A 86 22.89 2.91 2.45
C ALA A 86 23.29 1.75 3.37
N SER A 87 24.16 1.99 4.35
CA SER A 87 24.56 0.95 5.31
C SER A 87 23.34 0.43 6.10
N ARG A 88 22.49 1.33 6.59
CA ARG A 88 21.29 0.97 7.36
C ARG A 88 20.22 0.34 6.47
N LEU A 89 20.02 0.87 5.27
CA LEU A 89 19.09 0.30 4.27
C LEU A 89 19.49 -1.14 3.88
N LYS A 90 20.79 -1.43 3.70
CA LYS A 90 21.29 -2.79 3.38
C LYS A 90 21.02 -3.80 4.48
N GLN A 91 21.01 -3.37 5.75
CA GLN A 91 20.70 -4.25 6.88
C GLN A 91 19.20 -4.61 6.95
N GLY A 92 18.37 -3.83 6.28
CA GLY A 92 16.92 -4.02 6.22
C GLY A 92 16.16 -2.91 6.92
N TYR A 93 14.95 -2.67 6.45
CA TYR A 93 14.05 -1.64 6.95
C TYR A 93 12.60 -2.04 6.67
N THR A 94 11.67 -1.41 7.38
CA THR A 94 10.24 -1.44 7.06
C THR A 94 9.76 -0.03 6.76
N THR A 95 8.71 0.09 5.95
CA THR A 95 8.02 1.36 5.71
C THR A 95 6.56 1.22 6.13
N THR A 96 6.05 2.20 6.86
CA THR A 96 4.65 2.29 7.28
C THR A 96 4.08 3.58 6.75
N PHE A 97 3.03 3.49 5.93
CA PHE A 97 2.33 4.68 5.47
C PHE A 97 1.65 5.38 6.65
N LEU A 98 1.80 6.70 6.71
CA LEU A 98 1.23 7.51 7.79
C LEU A 98 0.00 8.26 7.32
N THR A 99 0.15 9.07 6.27
CA THR A 99 -0.90 9.96 5.80
C THR A 99 -0.55 10.59 4.45
N THR A 100 -1.53 11.28 3.86
CA THR A 100 -1.35 12.20 2.75
C THR A 100 -1.69 13.61 3.21
N LEU A 101 -0.88 14.59 2.79
CA LEU A 101 -1.12 16.01 3.02
C LEU A 101 -1.35 16.72 1.68
N HIS A 102 -2.30 17.64 1.62
CA HIS A 102 -2.45 18.54 0.47
C HIS A 102 -1.68 19.83 0.75
N GLN A 103 -0.57 20.06 0.04
CA GLN A 103 0.32 21.20 0.30
C GLN A 103 0.71 21.87 -1.01
N GLN A 104 0.40 23.17 -1.13
CA GLN A 104 0.84 24.00 -2.26
C GLN A 104 0.48 23.40 -3.64
N GLY A 105 -0.65 22.68 -3.72
CA GLY A 105 -1.09 22.01 -4.95
C GLY A 105 -0.47 20.64 -5.22
N PHE A 106 0.25 20.07 -4.25
CA PHE A 106 0.77 18.70 -4.28
C PHE A 106 0.04 17.80 -3.29
N ASP A 107 -0.06 16.52 -3.63
CA ASP A 107 -0.33 15.45 -2.69
C ASP A 107 0.99 14.93 -2.14
N VAL A 108 1.25 15.18 -0.86
CA VAL A 108 2.47 14.78 -0.17
C VAL A 108 2.18 13.53 0.65
N TYR A 109 2.71 12.40 0.20
CA TYR A 109 2.57 11.11 0.87
C TYR A 109 3.71 10.91 1.87
N LEU A 110 3.37 10.46 3.07
CA LEU A 110 4.31 10.31 4.18
C LEU A 110 4.42 8.86 4.61
N TRP A 111 5.65 8.39 4.79
CA TRP A 111 5.95 7.10 5.41
C TRP A 111 6.92 7.26 6.55
N LYS A 112 6.73 6.46 7.59
CA LYS A 112 7.76 6.16 8.57
C LYS A 112 8.62 5.02 8.05
N LEU A 113 9.93 5.22 7.98
CA LEU A 113 10.92 4.20 7.70
C LEU A 113 11.62 3.81 9.01
N VAL A 114 11.51 2.54 9.37
CA VAL A 114 12.14 1.97 10.58
C VAL A 114 13.27 1.07 10.13
N PHE A 115 14.48 1.36 10.59
CA PHE A 115 15.65 0.53 10.30
C PHE A 115 15.74 -0.67 11.24
N LYS A 116 16.30 -1.77 10.75
CA LYS A 116 16.48 -2.99 11.56
C LYS A 116 17.51 -2.82 12.69
N ASP A 117 18.36 -1.80 12.61
CA ASP A 117 19.39 -1.54 13.62
C ASP A 117 18.83 -1.00 14.94
N GLY A 118 17.54 -0.64 14.99
CA GLY A 118 16.86 -0.17 16.21
C GLY A 118 17.22 1.25 16.63
N ASN A 119 17.97 1.99 15.81
CA ASN A 119 18.28 3.40 16.04
C ASN A 119 17.15 4.29 15.47
N ASP A 120 17.42 5.60 15.35
CA ASP A 120 16.44 6.59 14.89
C ASP A 120 15.77 6.22 13.57
N ASP A 121 14.45 6.41 13.55
CA ASP A 121 13.60 6.27 12.38
C ASP A 121 13.73 7.48 11.46
N VAL A 122 13.32 7.33 10.20
CA VAL A 122 13.31 8.41 9.20
C VAL A 122 11.91 8.60 8.65
N LEU A 123 11.50 9.84 8.40
CA LEU A 123 10.30 10.16 7.65
C LEU A 123 10.63 10.34 6.17
N ILE A 124 9.88 9.65 5.31
CA ILE A 124 9.89 9.84 3.86
C ILE A 124 8.74 10.74 3.48
N PHE A 125 9.03 11.76 2.70
CA PHE A 125 8.04 12.61 2.05
C PHE A 125 8.18 12.49 0.54
N MET A 126 7.08 12.22 -0.16
CA MET A 126 7.04 12.20 -1.61
C MET A 126 5.88 13.08 -2.08
N ALA A 127 6.21 14.21 -2.70
CA ALA A 127 5.25 15.16 -3.24
C ALA A 127 4.93 14.81 -4.70
N LEU A 128 3.65 14.59 -4.98
CA LEU A 128 3.15 14.32 -6.33
C LEU A 128 2.22 15.42 -6.82
N LYS A 129 2.36 15.74 -8.10
CA LYS A 129 1.42 16.54 -8.87
C LYS A 129 1.32 15.93 -10.26
N ASP A 130 0.10 15.77 -10.78
CA ASP A 130 -0.16 15.18 -12.09
C ASP A 130 0.55 13.81 -12.27
N GLN A 131 0.55 12.99 -11.20
CA GLN A 131 1.21 11.68 -11.12
C GLN A 131 2.75 11.70 -11.29
N LYS A 132 3.39 12.86 -11.25
CA LYS A 132 4.83 13.03 -11.29
C LYS A 132 5.37 13.48 -9.94
N VAL A 133 6.57 13.02 -9.61
CA VAL A 133 7.26 13.42 -8.38
C VAL A 133 7.85 14.82 -8.57
N GLY A 134 7.34 15.79 -7.82
CA GLY A 134 7.93 17.13 -7.75
C GLY A 134 8.93 17.29 -6.60
N GLY A 135 8.95 16.33 -5.65
CA GLY A 135 9.89 16.36 -4.53
C GLY A 135 9.93 15.04 -3.77
N PHE A 136 11.13 14.71 -3.27
CA PHE A 136 11.37 13.57 -2.40
C PHE A 136 12.43 13.95 -1.37
N TRP A 137 12.10 13.88 -0.08
CA TRP A 137 13.04 14.24 0.98
C TRP A 137 12.84 13.39 2.24
N LEU A 138 13.88 13.38 3.07
CA LEU A 138 14.00 12.56 4.26
C LEU A 138 14.23 13.47 5.47
N ARG A 139 13.60 13.15 6.60
CA ARG A 139 13.80 13.85 7.89
C ARG A 139 13.98 12.88 9.04
#